data_AF-A0A2U2N0Q2-F1
#
_entry.id   AF-A0A2U2N0Q2-F1
#
_cell.length_a   1.000
_cell.length_b   1.000
_cell.length_c   1.000
_cell.angle_alpha   90.00
_cell.angle_beta   90.00
_cell.angle_gamma   90.00
#
_symmetry.space_group_name_H-M   'P 1'
#
loop_
_entity.id
_entity.type
_entity.pdbx_description
1 polymer ?
#
loop_
_entity_poly.entity_id
_entity_poly.type
_entity_poly.pdbx_seq_one_letter_code
_entity_poly.pdbx_strand_id
1 'polypeptide(L)'
;MDETDDFDLQELFAAERRAAAFRIDPMDPVHNTVWSDVTSDGDIKVLADKPVEVLSVEQVGCLSLTCNPKPPVTLQPGDIMRMTVELPVRKRGDAARTIIRYRFVGSDEVAVSEFRARRVG
;
A
#
# COMPACT_ATOMS: atom_id res chain seq x y z
N MET A 1 25.45 -49.51 -3.08
CA MET A 1 25.49 -48.38 -2.15
C MET A 1 24.98 -47.23 -2.96
N ASP A 2 23.75 -46.83 -2.67
CA ASP A 2 22.85 -46.04 -3.51
C ASP A 2 23.11 -44.56 -3.21
N GLU A 3 23.78 -43.85 -4.11
CA GLU A 3 24.17 -42.43 -3.96
C GLU A 3 23.32 -41.49 -4.84
N THR A 4 22.24 -42.00 -5.44
CA THR A 4 21.41 -41.26 -6.40
C THR A 4 20.18 -40.57 -5.80
N ASP A 5 19.79 -40.89 -4.57
CA ASP A 5 18.57 -40.36 -3.94
C ASP A 5 18.76 -38.97 -3.27
N ASP A 6 19.98 -38.62 -2.83
CA ASP A 6 20.23 -37.42 -2.03
C ASP A 6 20.26 -36.12 -2.88
N PHE A 7 20.68 -36.22 -4.14
CA PHE A 7 20.81 -35.07 -5.06
C PHE A 7 19.43 -34.57 -5.54
N ASP A 8 18.51 -35.50 -5.82
CA ASP A 8 17.14 -35.20 -6.24
C ASP A 8 16.35 -34.49 -5.13
N LEU A 9 16.52 -34.89 -3.86
CA LEU A 9 15.87 -34.23 -2.73
C LEU A 9 16.38 -32.81 -2.49
N GLN A 10 17.69 -32.57 -2.63
CA GLN A 10 18.26 -31.23 -2.50
C GLN A 10 17.79 -30.29 -3.60
N GLU A 11 17.68 -30.76 -4.85
CA GLU A 11 17.09 -30.00 -5.94
C GLU A 11 15.60 -29.76 -5.74
N LEU A 12 14.84 -30.73 -5.23
CA LEU A 12 13.43 -30.58 -4.89
C LEU A 12 13.23 -29.49 -3.81
N PHE A 13 14.00 -29.53 -2.72
CA PHE A 13 13.94 -28.50 -1.67
C PHE A 13 14.46 -27.15 -2.15
N ALA A 14 15.41 -27.11 -3.08
CA ALA A 14 15.85 -25.87 -3.70
C ALA A 14 14.77 -25.30 -4.63
N ALA A 15 14.08 -26.15 -5.38
CA ALA A 15 12.96 -25.79 -6.23
C ALA A 15 11.75 -25.32 -5.40
N GLU A 16 11.43 -26.00 -4.30
CA GLU A 16 10.40 -25.58 -3.34
C GLU A 16 10.76 -24.25 -2.67
N ARG A 17 12.02 -24.05 -2.26
CA ARG A 17 12.47 -22.76 -1.70
C ARG A 17 12.42 -21.64 -2.73
N ARG A 18 12.80 -21.91 -3.98
CA ARG A 18 12.64 -20.95 -5.08
C ARG A 18 11.16 -20.66 -5.32
N ALA A 19 10.30 -21.67 -5.35
CA ALA A 19 8.85 -21.50 -5.53
C ALA A 19 8.20 -20.77 -4.35
N ALA A 20 8.65 -21.00 -3.11
CA ALA A 20 8.20 -20.30 -1.92
C ALA A 20 8.67 -18.83 -1.90
N ALA A 21 9.87 -18.53 -2.42
CA ALA A 21 10.34 -17.16 -2.58
C ALA A 21 9.53 -16.36 -3.62
N PHE A 22 8.77 -17.04 -4.50
CA PHE A 22 7.83 -16.43 -5.44
C PHE A 22 6.37 -16.51 -4.99
N ARG A 23 6.07 -17.09 -3.82
CA ARG A 23 4.72 -16.97 -3.25
C ARG A 23 4.58 -15.56 -2.71
N ILE A 24 3.84 -14.75 -3.44
CA ILE A 24 3.36 -13.45 -2.96
C ILE A 24 2.67 -13.72 -1.62
N ASP A 25 3.23 -13.20 -0.53
CA ASP A 25 2.60 -13.30 0.78
C ASP A 25 1.30 -12.50 0.71
N PRO A 26 0.12 -13.13 0.90
CA PRO A 26 -1.14 -12.42 0.80
C PRO A 26 -1.37 -11.46 1.97
N MET A 27 -0.53 -11.46 3.01
CA MET A 27 -0.55 -10.54 4.16
C MET A 27 0.55 -9.48 4.11
N ASP A 28 1.30 -9.40 3.02
CA ASP A 28 2.34 -8.39 2.80
C ASP A 28 1.73 -7.17 2.08
N PRO A 29 1.48 -6.06 2.78
CA PRO A 29 0.91 -4.86 2.17
C PRO A 29 1.93 -4.09 1.32
N VAL A 30 3.22 -4.44 1.35
CA VAL A 30 4.28 -3.78 0.57
C VAL A 30 4.25 -4.26 -0.88
N HIS A 31 4.05 -5.57 -1.08
CA HIS A 31 4.08 -6.17 -2.41
C HIS A 31 2.69 -6.35 -3.03
N ASN A 32 1.62 -6.23 -2.24
CA ASN A 32 0.25 -6.33 -2.73
C ASN A 32 -0.34 -4.97 -3.13
N THR A 33 -1.18 -4.96 -4.16
CA THR A 33 -1.88 -3.74 -4.59
C THR A 33 -2.93 -3.32 -3.56
N VAL A 34 -2.54 -2.29 -2.79
CA VAL A 34 -3.30 -1.49 -1.82
C VAL A 34 -4.63 -0.89 -2.29
N TRP A 35 -4.43 0.08 -3.17
CA TRP A 35 -5.25 1.26 -3.31
C TRP A 35 -5.48 1.53 -4.79
N SER A 36 -6.57 2.22 -5.11
CA SER A 36 -6.74 2.81 -6.44
C SER A 36 -5.77 3.97 -6.62
N ASP A 37 -5.56 4.36 -7.88
CA ASP A 37 -5.07 5.70 -8.17
C ASP A 37 -5.99 6.77 -7.55
N VAL A 38 -5.43 7.96 -7.30
CA VAL A 38 -6.21 9.12 -6.83
C VAL A 38 -7.15 9.59 -7.93
N THR A 39 -8.45 9.65 -7.64
CA THR A 39 -9.45 10.18 -8.58
C THR A 39 -9.29 11.69 -8.78
N SER A 40 -10.02 12.27 -9.74
CA SER A 40 -10.06 13.73 -9.92
C SER A 40 -10.48 14.48 -8.65
N ASP A 41 -11.27 13.84 -7.81
CA ASP A 41 -11.86 14.43 -6.60
C ASP A 41 -10.95 14.28 -5.36
N GLY A 42 -9.78 13.64 -5.53
CA GLY A 42 -8.85 13.39 -4.43
C GLY A 42 -9.16 12.12 -3.63
N ASP A 43 -10.12 11.30 -4.08
CA ASP A 43 -10.54 10.10 -3.36
C ASP A 43 -9.65 8.90 -3.72
N ILE A 44 -9.42 8.00 -2.76
CA ILE A 44 -8.79 6.69 -2.97
C ILE A 44 -9.74 5.59 -2.52
N LYS A 45 -9.67 4.44 -3.18
CA LYS A 45 -10.46 3.24 -2.86
C LYS A 45 -9.55 2.09 -2.44
N VAL A 46 -9.97 1.31 -1.46
CA VAL A 46 -9.29 0.05 -1.10
C VAL A 46 -9.54 -0.98 -2.21
N LEU A 47 -8.48 -1.42 -2.88
CA LEU A 47 -8.52 -2.48 -3.90
C LEU A 47 -8.18 -3.85 -3.34
N ALA A 48 -7.46 -3.89 -2.21
CA ALA A 48 -7.18 -5.13 -1.52
C ALA A 48 -8.46 -5.87 -1.14
N ASP A 49 -8.39 -7.20 -1.17
CA ASP A 49 -9.45 -8.13 -0.77
C ASP A 49 -9.56 -8.27 0.76
N LYS A 50 -8.68 -7.60 1.51
CA LYS A 50 -8.60 -7.63 2.96
C LYS A 50 -8.78 -6.25 3.59
N PRO A 51 -9.26 -6.19 4.85
CA PRO A 51 -9.34 -4.93 5.58
C PRO A 51 -7.96 -4.32 5.82
N VAL A 52 -7.89 -2.99 5.74
CA VAL A 52 -6.66 -2.20 5.86
C VAL A 52 -6.77 -1.26 7.04
N GLU A 53 -5.78 -1.26 7.92
CA GLU A 53 -5.62 -0.26 8.97
C GLU A 53 -4.79 0.89 8.44
N VAL A 54 -5.40 2.05 8.27
CA VAL A 54 -4.70 3.31 7.99
C VAL A 54 -4.23 3.89 9.31
N LEU A 55 -2.91 3.95 9.50
CA LEU A 55 -2.27 4.40 10.73
C LEU A 55 -2.14 5.92 10.76
N SER A 56 -1.67 6.49 9.66
CA SER A 56 -1.43 7.93 9.53
C SER A 56 -1.47 8.35 8.08
N VAL A 57 -1.90 9.59 7.85
CA VAL A 57 -1.75 10.24 6.55
C VAL A 57 -1.04 11.58 6.73
N GLU A 58 0.00 11.79 5.94
CA GLU A 58 0.88 12.96 5.99
C GLU A 58 0.90 13.69 4.65
N GLN A 59 1.01 15.01 4.71
CA GLN A 59 1.09 15.87 3.53
C GLN A 59 2.53 16.37 3.33
N VAL A 60 2.98 16.42 2.08
CA VAL A 60 4.24 17.06 1.70
C VAL A 60 3.98 18.02 0.55
N GLY A 61 4.34 19.29 0.75
CA GLY A 61 4.13 20.33 -0.26
C GLY A 61 2.68 20.83 -0.40
N CYS A 62 1.75 20.36 0.45
CA CYS A 62 0.37 20.87 0.57
C CYS A 62 0.27 21.90 1.71
N LEU A 63 -0.66 22.86 1.59
CA LEU A 63 -1.03 23.78 2.67
C LEU A 63 -1.82 23.06 3.76
N SER A 64 -2.80 22.26 3.35
CA SER A 64 -3.61 21.45 4.25
C SER A 64 -4.01 20.13 3.57
N LEU A 65 -4.33 19.15 4.41
CA LEU A 65 -4.87 17.85 4.04
C LEU A 65 -5.96 17.51 5.04
N THR A 66 -7.14 17.19 4.53
CA THR A 66 -8.23 16.63 5.31
C THR A 66 -8.56 15.24 4.77
N CYS A 67 -8.68 14.29 5.69
CA CYS A 67 -9.02 12.90 5.38
C CYS A 67 -10.36 12.54 6.01
N ASN A 68 -11.23 11.87 5.24
CA ASN A 68 -12.46 11.30 5.75
C ASN A 68 -12.63 9.86 5.21
N PRO A 69 -12.65 8.84 6.08
CA PRO A 69 -12.52 8.91 7.53
C PRO A 69 -11.13 9.39 8.00
N LYS A 70 -11.06 9.94 9.23
CA LYS A 70 -9.81 10.45 9.82
C LYS A 70 -8.99 9.28 10.41
N PRO A 71 -7.71 9.13 10.04
CA PRO A 71 -6.82 8.15 10.69
C PRO A 71 -6.59 8.43 12.19
N PRO A 72 -6.36 7.39 13.01
CA PRO A 72 -6.30 5.99 12.64
C PRO A 72 -7.70 5.40 12.37
N VAL A 73 -7.81 4.57 11.33
CA VAL A 73 -9.10 3.97 10.91
C VAL A 73 -8.89 2.64 10.18
N THR A 74 -9.84 1.73 10.31
CA THR A 74 -9.90 0.49 9.53
C THR A 74 -10.87 0.65 8.37
N LEU A 75 -10.41 0.35 7.15
CA LEU A 75 -11.19 0.37 5.92
C LEU A 75 -11.42 -1.06 5.42
N GLN A 76 -12.63 -1.35 4.98
CA GLN A 76 -13.00 -2.62 4.35
C GLN A 76 -12.65 -2.63 2.86
N PRO A 77 -12.55 -3.82 2.24
CA PRO A 77 -12.43 -3.95 0.79
C PRO A 77 -13.50 -3.14 0.07
N GLY A 78 -13.08 -2.26 -0.84
CA GLY A 78 -13.97 -1.38 -1.60
C GLY A 78 -14.37 -0.07 -0.92
N ASP A 79 -13.99 0.17 0.34
CA ASP A 79 -14.21 1.45 1.01
C ASP A 79 -13.46 2.59 0.31
N ILE A 80 -14.01 3.80 0.44
CA ILE A 80 -13.44 5.02 -0.12
C ILE A 80 -12.97 5.92 1.02
N MET A 81 -11.74 6.40 0.90
CA MET A 81 -11.18 7.42 1.77
C MET A 81 -11.02 8.71 0.96
N ARG A 82 -11.75 9.75 1.37
CA ARG A 82 -11.70 11.07 0.76
C ARG A 82 -10.50 11.85 1.25
N MET A 83 -9.71 12.40 0.32
CA MET A 83 -8.53 13.20 0.63
C MET A 83 -8.63 14.58 -0.03
N THR A 84 -8.97 15.57 0.78
CA THR A 84 -9.03 16.96 0.31
C THR A 84 -7.71 17.65 0.61
N VAL A 85 -7.04 18.12 -0.43
CA VAL A 85 -5.73 18.81 -0.34
C VAL A 85 -5.84 20.25 -0.81
N GLU A 86 -5.31 21.17 -0.03
CA GLU A 86 -5.12 22.56 -0.46
C GLU A 86 -3.68 22.75 -0.94
N LEU A 87 -3.52 23.21 -2.18
CA LEU A 87 -2.20 23.44 -2.78
C LEU A 87 -1.82 24.93 -2.71
N PRO A 88 -0.54 25.25 -2.46
CA PRO A 88 -0.10 26.63 -2.55
C PRO A 88 -0.27 27.16 -3.97
N VAL A 89 -0.66 28.44 -4.10
CA VAL A 89 -0.89 29.13 -5.39
C VAL A 89 0.36 29.09 -6.30
N ARG A 90 1.55 28.87 -5.72
CA ARG A 90 2.82 28.76 -6.44
C ARG A 90 3.77 27.76 -5.78
N LYS A 91 4.01 26.62 -6.43
CA LYS A 91 5.33 25.98 -6.49
C LYS A 91 5.49 25.27 -7.82
N ARG A 92 6.41 25.80 -8.63
CA ARG A 92 6.93 25.13 -9.83
C ARG A 92 8.12 24.30 -9.33
N GLY A 93 8.05 22.97 -9.42
CA GLY A 93 9.21 22.10 -9.16
C GLY A 93 8.96 20.90 -8.24
N ASP A 94 8.19 21.06 -7.15
CA ASP A 94 7.84 19.95 -6.26
C ASP A 94 6.40 19.50 -6.51
N ALA A 95 6.21 18.23 -6.86
CA ALA A 95 4.88 17.64 -6.91
C ALA A 95 4.41 17.43 -5.46
N ALA A 96 3.40 18.21 -5.05
CA ALA A 96 2.73 17.99 -3.77
C ALA A 96 2.22 16.54 -3.71
N ARG A 97 2.31 15.93 -2.53
CA ARG A 97 2.01 14.50 -2.34
C ARG A 97 1.42 14.24 -0.97
N THR A 98 0.72 13.12 -0.88
CA THR A 98 0.18 12.58 0.34
C THR A 98 0.74 11.20 0.58
N ILE A 99 1.19 10.95 1.80
CA ILE A 99 1.84 9.71 2.21
C ILE A 99 0.92 9.00 3.18
N ILE A 100 0.55 7.76 2.88
CA ILE A 100 -0.32 6.91 3.70
C ILE A 100 0.53 5.80 4.30
N ARG A 101 0.55 5.70 5.63
CA ARG A 101 1.10 4.54 6.34
C ARG A 101 -0.05 3.63 6.73
N TYR A 102 0.05 2.36 6.36
CA TYR A 102 -1.02 1.40 6.54
C TYR A 102 -0.48 -0.02 6.69
N ARG A 103 -1.36 -0.93 7.10
CA ARG A 103 -1.09 -2.37 7.14
C ARG A 103 -2.37 -3.16 6.91
N PHE A 104 -2.26 -4.43 6.56
CA PHE A 104 -3.43 -5.31 6.65
C PHE A 104 -3.78 -5.56 8.12
N VAL A 105 -5.08 -5.69 8.41
CA VAL A 105 -5.53 -6.10 9.75
C VAL A 105 -4.90 -7.46 10.08
N GLY A 106 -4.21 -7.54 11.23
CA GLY A 106 -3.53 -8.75 11.68
C GLY A 106 -2.12 -8.96 11.10
N SER A 107 -1.62 -8.05 10.27
CA SER A 107 -0.22 -8.02 9.84
C SER A 107 0.59 -7.09 10.76
N ASP A 108 1.84 -7.47 11.05
CA ASP A 108 2.80 -6.59 11.73
C ASP A 108 3.59 -5.73 10.74
N GLU A 109 3.45 -5.98 9.44
CA GLU A 109 4.14 -5.24 8.39
C GLU A 109 3.41 -3.93 8.05
N VAL A 110 4.15 -2.83 8.11
CA VAL A 110 3.66 -1.50 7.75
C VAL A 110 4.17 -1.14 6.36
N ALA A 111 3.25 -0.88 5.45
CA ALA A 111 3.51 -0.37 4.12
C ALA A 111 3.29 1.16 4.05
N VAL A 112 3.87 1.75 3.01
CA VAL A 112 3.76 3.17 2.71
C VAL A 112 3.34 3.34 1.26
N SER A 113 2.27 4.10 1.04
CA SER A 113 1.83 4.51 -0.30
C SER A 113 1.98 6.00 -0.46
N GLU A 114 2.53 6.42 -1.59
CA GLU A 114 2.66 7.82 -1.98
C GLU A 114 1.70 8.15 -3.12
N PHE A 115 0.89 9.18 -2.91
CA PHE A 115 -0.07 9.67 -3.88
C PHE A 115 0.26 11.11 -4.27
N ARG A 116 0.23 11.42 -5.56
CA ARG A 116 0.34 12.81 -6.00
C ARG A 116 -0.91 13.59 -5.57
N ALA A 117 -0.71 14.67 -4.84
CA ALA A 117 -1.77 15.58 -4.47
C ALA A 117 -2.29 16.28 -5.74
N ARG A 118 -3.60 16.18 -5.97
CA ARG A 118 -4.28 16.89 -7.05
C ARG A 118 -5.15 17.98 -6.47
N ARG A 119 -5.14 19.16 -7.09
CA ARG A 119 -6.04 20.25 -6.69
C ARG A 119 -7.47 19.79 -6.91
N VAL A 120 -8.24 19.71 -5.83
CA VAL A 120 -9.70 19.61 -5.93
C VAL A 120 -10.18 21.00 -6.36
N GLY A 121 -10.82 21.06 -7.53
CA GLY A 121 -11.28 22.30 -8.18
C GLY A 121 -12.45 22.94 -7.47
#